data_AF-A0A4R1KBK6-F1
#
_entry.id   AF-A0A4R1KBK6-F1
#
_cell.length_a   1.000
_cell.length_b   1.000
_cell.length_c   1.000
_cell.angle_alpha   90.00
_cell.angle_beta   90.00
_cell.angle_gamma   90.00
#
_symmetry.space_group_name_H-M   'P 1'
#
loop_
_entity.id
_entity.type
_entity.pdbx_description
1 polymer ?
#
loop_
_entity_poly.entity_id
_entity_poly.type
_entity_poly.pdbx_seq_one_letter_code
_entity_poly.pdbx_strand_id
1 'polypeptide(L)' 'MKPEICPFCGEKRLEELEPTEIMVDNSLWVIHHYECQFCTEVFDKIIPEGELEYDIDEEADIYGDTDEKRFRN' A
#
# COMPACT_ATOMS: atom_id res chain seq x y z
N MET A 1 3.42 10.79 2.99
CA MET A 1 1.94 10.95 2.86
C MET A 1 1.22 10.12 3.92
N LYS A 2 0.29 10.73 4.69
CA LYS A 2 -0.57 10.07 5.69
C LYS A 2 -1.86 9.56 5.03
N PRO A 3 -2.37 8.36 5.38
CA PRO A 3 -3.67 7.89 4.89
C PRO A 3 -4.80 8.81 5.39
N GLU A 4 -5.71 9.19 4.48
CA GLU A 4 -6.87 10.03 4.81
C GLU A 4 -8.14 9.24 5.13
N ILE A 5 -8.16 7.94 4.79
CA ILE A 5 -9.35 7.09 4.85
C ILE A 5 -8.97 5.72 5.40
N CYS A 6 -9.80 5.16 6.29
CA CYS A 6 -9.69 3.81 6.78
C CYS A 6 -9.96 2.81 5.64
N PRO A 7 -9.04 1.87 5.33
CA PRO A 7 -9.22 0.92 4.24
C PRO A 7 -10.34 -0.10 4.50
N PHE A 8 -10.79 -0.24 5.75
CA PHE A 8 -11.81 -1.23 6.12
C PHE A 8 -13.23 -0.67 6.11
N CYS A 9 -13.45 0.55 6.60
CA CYS A 9 -14.80 1.13 6.73
C CYS A 9 -15.04 2.40 5.90
N GLY A 10 -14.00 2.97 5.28
CA GLY A 10 -14.11 4.19 4.48
C GLY A 10 -14.27 5.49 5.29
N GLU A 11 -14.18 5.43 6.62
CA GLU A 11 -14.27 6.61 7.49
C GLU A 11 -12.91 7.32 7.61
N LYS A 12 -12.93 8.63 7.92
CA LYS A 12 -11.72 9.47 7.98
C LYS A 12 -11.15 9.65 9.39
N ARG A 13 -11.80 9.06 10.39
CA ARG A 13 -11.39 9.16 11.80
C ARG A 13 -10.26 8.18 12.09
N LEU A 14 -9.05 8.61 11.75
CA LEU A 14 -7.81 7.86 11.95
C LEU A 14 -6.97 8.51 13.04
N GLU A 15 -6.57 7.70 14.02
CA GLU A 15 -5.56 8.03 15.02
C GLU A 15 -4.22 7.44 14.58
N GLU A 16 -3.15 8.20 14.73
CA GLU A 16 -1.79 7.74 14.43
C GLU A 16 -1.12 7.35 15.74
N LEU A 17 -0.67 6.10 15.80
CA LEU A 17 0.04 5.54 16.96
C LEU A 17 1.55 5.75 16.80
N GLU A 18 2.32 5.41 17.83
CA GLU A 18 3.77 5.55 17.80
C GLU A 18 4.37 4.68 16.67
N PRO A 19 5.11 5.27 15.71
CA PRO A 19 5.72 4.52 14.63
C PRO A 19 6.86 3.64 15.14
N THR A 20 7.12 2.55 14.43
CA THR A 20 8.21 1.62 14.73
C THR A 20 9.27 1.69 13.64
N GLU A 21 10.53 1.86 14.05
CA GLU A 21 11.69 1.83 13.14
C GLU A 21 12.36 0.45 13.20
N ILE A 22 12.57 -0.16 12.04
CA ILE A 22 13.25 -1.46 11.92
C ILE A 22 14.38 -1.38 10.89
N MET A 23 15.41 -2.20 11.07
CA MET A 23 16.51 -2.34 10.12
C MET A 23 16.36 -3.67 9.37
N VAL A 24 16.20 -3.63 8.05
CA VAL A 24 16.08 -4.79 7.17
C VAL A 24 17.12 -4.67 6.06
N ASP A 25 18.02 -5.65 5.93
CA ASP A 25 19.06 -5.70 4.89
C ASP A 25 19.87 -4.40 4.74
N ASN A 26 20.26 -3.80 5.86
CA ASN A 26 20.97 -2.52 5.97
C ASN A 26 20.17 -1.28 5.51
N SER A 27 18.87 -1.41 5.31
CA SER A 27 17.94 -0.29 5.06
C SER A 27 17.07 -0.03 6.30
N LEU A 28 16.85 1.25 6.60
CA LEU A 28 15.94 1.69 7.66
C LEU A 28 14.51 1.68 7.13
N TRP A 29 13.58 1.04 7.82
CA TRP A 29 12.16 1.00 7.45
C TRP A 29 11.36 1.60 8.60
N VAL A 30 10.49 2.56 8.26
CA VAL A 30 9.59 3.20 9.21
C VAL A 30 8.19 2.63 9.02
N ILE A 31 7.64 2.01 10.06
CA ILE A 31 6.29 1.48 10.08
C ILE A 31 5.41 2.50 10.81
N HIS A 32 4.50 3.13 10.08
CA HIS A 32 3.48 4.00 10.63
C HIS A 32 2.23 3.19 10.97
N HIS A 33 1.80 3.26 12.22
CA HIS A 33 0.65 2.53 12.74
C HIS A 33 -0.57 3.46 12.82
N TYR A 34 -1.72 2.99 12.34
CA TYR A 34 -2.97 3.75 12.35
C TYR A 34 -4.12 2.93 12.94
N GLU A 35 -4.92 3.57 13.78
CA GLU A 35 -6.15 2.99 14.34
C GLU A 35 -7.36 3.78 13.85
N CYS A 36 -8.38 3.08 13.38
CA CYS A 36 -9.65 3.71 13.04
C CYS A 36 -10.54 3.86 14.28
N GLN A 37 -10.83 5.09 14.69
CA GLN A 37 -11.69 5.40 15.84
C GLN A 37 -13.19 5.11 15.59
N PHE A 38 -13.55 4.58 14.42
CA PHE A 38 -14.92 4.20 14.09
C PHE A 38 -15.14 2.68 14.10
N CYS A 39 -14.34 1.94 13.32
CA CYS A 39 -14.45 0.48 13.25
C CYS A 39 -13.42 -0.24 14.14
N THR A 40 -12.56 0.49 14.85
CA THR A 40 -11.53 -0.03 15.77
C THR A 40 -10.49 -0.93 15.13
N GLU A 41 -10.39 -0.91 13.80
CA GLU A 41 -9.39 -1.68 13.06
C GLU A 41 -8.05 -0.94 13.06
N VAL A 42 -6.96 -1.71 13.15
CA VAL A 42 -5.58 -1.21 13.11
C VAL A 42 -4.93 -1.63 11.80
N PHE A 43 -4.16 -0.75 11.18
CA PHE A 43 -3.39 -1.03 9.97
C PHE A 43 -2.07 -0.27 9.95
N ASP A 44 -1.14 -0.81 9.17
CA ASP A 44 0.23 -0.32 9.10
C ASP A 44 0.55 0.21 7.70
N LYS A 45 1.37 1.26 7.64
CA LYS A 45 1.99 1.76 6.42
C LYS A 45 3.50 1.70 6.57
N ILE A 46 4.13 0.89 5.73
CA ILE A 46 5.57 0.70 5.73
C ILE A 46 6.20 1.67 4.73
N ILE A 47 7.18 2.44 5.19
CA ILE A 47 7.98 3.35 4.36
C ILE A 47 9.44 2.93 4.48
N PRO A 48 10.00 2.21 3.49
CA PRO A 48 11.42 1.94 3.44
C PRO A 48 12.18 3.23 3.10
N GLU A 49 13.13 3.64 3.94
CA GLU A 49 14.05 4.72 3.61
C GLU A 49 14.97 4.26 2.47
N GLY A 50 14.83 4.89 1.30
CA GLY A 50 15.67 4.65 0.13
C GLY A 50 14.97 4.00 -1.07
N GLU A 51 13.69 3.62 -0.98
CA GLU A 51 12.91 3.33 -2.19
C GLU A 51 12.30 4.63 -2.73
N LEU A 52 12.72 4.98 -3.95
CA LEU A 52 12.13 6.01 -4.78
C LEU A 52 10.61 5.93 -4.76
N GLU A 53 9.98 7.11 -4.70
CA GLU A 53 8.59 7.30 -5.10
C GLU A 53 8.36 6.55 -6.43
N TYR A 54 7.71 5.38 -6.37
CA TYR A 54 7.04 4.88 -7.55
C TYR A 54 5.82 5.77 -7.72
N ASP A 55 6.02 6.88 -8.43
CA ASP A 55 4.95 7.57 -9.13
C ASP A 55 4.27 6.50 -9.97
N ILE A 56 3.09 6.08 -9.54
CA ILE A 56 2.22 5.23 -10.33
C ILE A 56 1.71 6.16 -11.44
N ASP A 57 2.49 6.33 -12.50
CA ASP A 57 1.98 6.92 -13.72
C ASP A 57 0.75 6.09 -14.13
N GLU A 58 -0.38 6.78 -14.30
CA GLU A 58 -1.66 6.23 -14.73
C GLU A 58 -1.58 5.65 -16.15
N GLU A 59 -0.86 4.56 -16.37
CA GLU A 59 -1.02 3.73 -17.57
C GLU A 59 -0.92 2.25 -17.17
N ALA A 60 -1.98 1.81 -16.49
CA ALA A 60 -2.35 0.41 -16.40
C ALA A 60 -2.70 -0.13 -17.80
N ASP A 61 -1.70 -0.41 -18.63
CA ASP A 61 -1.87 -1.30 -19.78
C ASP A 61 -1.92 -2.75 -19.28
N ILE A 62 -3.16 -3.15 -19.07
CA ILE A 62 -3.69 -4.47 -18.74
C ILE A 62 -2.96 -5.58 -19.52
N TYR A 63 -2.32 -6.49 -18.78
CA TYR A 63 -2.01 -7.84 -19.29
C TYR A 63 -3.33 -8.55 -19.63
N GLY A 64 -3.68 -8.56 -20.92
CA GLY A 64 -4.67 -9.47 -21.50
C GLY A 64 -4.00 -10.78 -21.89
N ASP A 65 -3.95 -11.72 -20.94
CA ASP A 65 -3.52 -13.11 -21.17
C ASP A 65 -4.57 -13.89 -22.00
N THR A 66 -4.09 -14.79 -22.86
CA THR A 66 -4.72 -16.03 -23.39
C THR A 66 -5.81 -16.05 -24.51
N ASP A 67 -5.62 -17.07 -25.37
CA ASP A 67 -6.49 -17.70 -26.40
C ASP A 67 -6.70 -16.95 -27.74
N GLU A 68 -6.36 -17.48 -28.92
CA GLU A 68 -6.72 -18.79 -29.47
C GLU A 68 -5.66 -19.34 -30.46
N LYS A 69 -5.25 -20.61 -30.27
CA LYS A 69 -4.66 -21.42 -31.34
C LYS A 69 -5.74 -21.71 -32.40
N ARG A 70 -5.79 -20.94 -33.48
CA ARG A 70 -6.64 -21.27 -34.63
C ARG A 70 -5.82 -21.95 -35.73
N PHE A 71 -5.84 -23.29 -35.71
CA PHE A 71 -5.58 -24.10 -36.90
C PHE A 71 -6.51 -23.64 -38.03
N ARG A 72 -5.95 -23.39 -39.22
CA ARG A 72 -6.68 -23.52 -40.50
C ARG A 72 -5.70 -23.67 -41.66
N ASN A 73 -5.53 -24.95 -42.00
CA ASN A 73 -5.42 -25.58 -43.32
C ASN A 73 -4.50 -25.01 -44.39
#